data_AF-A0A6M0H7E6-F1
#
_entry.id   AF-A0A6M0H7E6-F1
#
_cell.length_a   1.000
_cell.length_b   1.000
_cell.length_c   1.000
_cell.angle_alpha   90.00
_cell.angle_beta   90.00
_cell.angle_gamma   90.00
#
_symmetry.space_group_name_H-M   'P 1'
#
loop_
_entity.id
_entity.type
_entity.pdbx_description
1 polymer ?
#
loop_
_entity_poly.entity_id
_entity_poly.type
_entity_poly.pdbx_seq_one_letter_code
_entity_poly.pdbx_strand_id
1 'polypeptide(L)'
;MERYNEVLRKKILMCVLLIAITIPVIITLTMINAKIPSNHSTDFIKGVQFGMFFGLETLLLMNIIKFRGALNNKEKLKLLYIKENDEREKLILLKSSLMAINIITVILALGIIVSGFYNEIVFFTLIMTLFIVGVVRIGLKIYYNKKY
;
A
#
# COMPACT_ATOMS: atom_id res chain seq x y z
N MET A 1 -14.68 -5.07 24.72
CA MET A 1 -14.42 -3.79 24.04
C MET A 1 -13.00 -3.27 24.28
N GLU A 2 -12.44 -3.41 25.49
CA GLU A 2 -11.07 -2.96 25.80
C GLU A 2 -9.99 -3.59 24.92
N ARG A 3 -10.04 -4.91 24.71
CA ARG A 3 -9.14 -5.61 23.77
C ARG A 3 -9.20 -5.07 22.33
N TYR A 4 -10.35 -4.55 21.90
CA TYR A 4 -10.51 -3.96 20.57
C TYR A 4 -9.90 -2.54 20.49
N ASN A 5 -9.96 -1.78 21.59
CA ASN A 5 -9.27 -0.49 21.70
C ASN A 5 -7.75 -0.64 21.55
N GLU A 6 -7.17 -1.69 22.12
CA GLU A 6 -5.73 -1.98 21.95
C GLU A 6 -5.36 -2.31 20.50
N VAL A 7 -6.21 -3.08 19.80
CA VAL A 7 -6.01 -3.37 18.37
C VAL A 7 -6.04 -2.08 17.55
N LEU A 8 -7.00 -1.19 17.82
CA LEU A 8 -7.09 0.11 17.15
C LEU A 8 -5.89 1.01 17.46
N ARG A 9 -5.42 1.04 18.71
CA ARG A 9 -4.20 1.77 19.09
C ARG A 9 -2.96 1.24 18.35
N LYS A 10 -2.83 -0.08 18.21
CA LYS A 10 -1.75 -0.70 17.40
C LYS A 10 -1.87 -0.34 15.92
N LYS A 11 -3.08 -0.34 15.34
CA LYS A 11 -3.32 0.12 13.96
C LYS A 11 -2.93 1.58 13.77
N ILE A 12 -3.29 2.47 14.70
CA ILE A 12 -2.88 3.89 14.68
C ILE A 12 -1.37 4.01 14.78
N LEU A 13 -0.72 3.29 15.71
CA LEU A 13 0.74 3.29 15.86
C LEU A 13 1.41 2.86 14.55
N MET A 14 0.92 1.81 13.90
CA MET A 14 1.45 1.35 12.62
C MET A 14 1.30 2.42 11.53
N CYS A 15 0.16 3.11 11.44
CA CYS A 15 -0.01 4.22 10.50
C CYS A 15 0.96 5.37 10.79
N VAL A 16 1.16 5.73 12.07
CA VAL A 16 2.11 6.79 12.47
C VAL A 16 3.55 6.40 12.14
N LEU A 17 3.94 5.15 12.38
CA LEU A 17 5.27 4.64 12.02
C LEU A 17 5.47 4.65 10.50
N LEU A 18 4.45 4.30 9.71
CA LEU A 18 4.52 4.39 8.25
C LEU A 18 4.74 5.83 7.80
N ILE A 19 3.97 6.79 8.32
CA ILE A 19 4.14 8.23 8.02
C ILE A 19 5.56 8.70 8.40
N ALA A 20 6.05 8.29 9.56
CA ALA A 20 7.38 8.66 10.05
C ALA A 20 8.50 8.12 9.15
N ILE A 21 8.27 7.02 8.42
CA ILE A 21 9.23 6.45 7.46
C ILE A 21 9.07 7.11 6.09
N THR A 22 7.85 7.36 5.62
CA THR A 22 7.59 7.91 4.28
C THR A 22 8.02 9.37 4.15
N ILE A 23 7.80 10.21 5.17
CA ILE A 23 8.18 11.63 5.14
C ILE A 23 9.69 11.84 4.85
N PRO A 24 10.64 11.21 5.58
CA PRO A 24 12.07 11.32 5.28
C PRO A 24 12.44 10.85 3.88
N VAL A 25 11.81 9.77 3.40
CA VAL A 25 12.05 9.24 2.05
C VAL A 25 11.62 10.26 0.99
N ILE A 26 10.47 10.90 1.18
CA ILE A 26 9.98 11.94 0.27
C ILE A 26 10.93 13.15 0.27
N ILE A 27 11.38 13.59 1.46
CA ILE A 27 12.31 14.72 1.58
C ILE A 27 13.64 14.41 0.88
N THR A 28 14.22 13.23 1.12
CA THR A 28 15.50 12.86 0.49
C THR A 28 15.37 12.74 -1.03
N LEU A 29 14.30 12.12 -1.54
CA LEU A 29 14.04 12.03 -2.98
C LEU A 29 13.83 13.40 -3.63
N THR A 30 13.09 14.30 -2.99
CA THR A 30 12.87 15.67 -3.52
C THR A 30 14.17 16.48 -3.53
N MET A 31 15.04 16.35 -2.53
CA MET A 31 16.35 17.01 -2.51
C MET A 31 17.30 16.46 -3.59
N ILE A 32 17.27 15.16 -3.88
CA ILE A 32 18.05 14.55 -4.97
C ILE A 32 17.50 15.06 -6.32
N ASN A 33 16.18 15.03 -6.50
CA ASN A 33 15.52 15.45 -7.74
C ASN A 33 15.66 16.95 -8.04
N ALA A 34 15.88 17.79 -7.03
CA ALA A 34 16.15 19.21 -7.21
C ALA A 34 17.51 19.50 -7.90
N LYS A 35 18.45 18.55 -7.87
CA LYS A 35 19.77 18.67 -8.50
C LYS A 35 19.80 18.20 -9.95
N ILE A 36 18.73 17.58 -10.44
CA ILE A 36 18.66 17.03 -11.80
C ILE A 36 18.14 18.11 -12.76
N PRO A 37 18.82 18.37 -13.90
CA PRO A 37 18.37 19.34 -14.90
C PRO A 37 16.94 19.05 -15.34
N SER A 38 16.09 20.07 -15.35
CA SER A 38 14.67 19.96 -15.69
C SER A 38 14.45 19.94 -17.20
N ASN A 39 13.95 18.83 -17.72
CA ASN A 39 13.27 18.73 -19.00
C ASN A 39 11.76 18.46 -18.78
N HIS A 40 10.93 18.68 -19.79
CA HIS A 40 9.47 18.52 -19.67
C HIS A 40 9.06 17.14 -19.10
N SER A 41 9.70 16.07 -19.56
CA SER A 41 9.45 14.70 -19.09
C SER A 41 9.85 14.50 -17.62
N THR A 42 10.92 15.13 -17.14
CA THR A 42 11.37 14.99 -15.75
C THR A 42 10.45 15.73 -14.78
N ASP A 43 9.89 16.87 -15.20
CA ASP A 43 9.00 17.65 -14.34
C ASP A 43 7.62 16.99 -14.21
N PHE A 44 7.14 16.36 -15.28
CA PHE A 44 5.94 15.52 -15.20
C PHE A 44 6.12 14.36 -14.23
N ILE A 45 7.24 13.62 -14.31
CA ILE A 45 7.53 12.50 -13.40
C ILE A 45 7.60 12.97 -11.94
N LYS A 46 8.24 14.12 -11.68
CA LYS A 46 8.29 14.73 -10.33
C LYS A 46 6.87 15.02 -9.81
N GLY A 47 6.01 15.58 -10.65
CA GLY A 47 4.60 15.85 -10.30
C GLY A 47 3.82 14.58 -9.96
N VAL A 48 3.97 13.51 -10.76
CA VAL A 48 3.32 12.22 -10.50
C VAL A 48 3.81 11.59 -9.19
N GLN A 49 5.13 11.61 -8.95
CA GLN A 49 5.71 11.10 -7.71
C GLN A 49 5.17 11.85 -6.49
N PHE A 50 5.17 13.19 -6.54
CA PHE A 50 4.62 14.02 -5.47
C PHE A 50 3.14 13.74 -5.22
N GLY A 51 2.34 13.62 -6.28
CA GLY A 51 0.93 13.28 -6.20
C GLY A 51 0.67 11.91 -5.56
N MET A 52 1.46 10.88 -5.92
CA MET A 52 1.36 9.57 -5.29
C MET A 52 1.70 9.61 -3.80
N PHE A 53 2.77 10.31 -3.42
CA PHE A 53 3.14 10.47 -2.01
C PHE A 53 2.07 11.22 -1.22
N PHE A 54 1.57 12.32 -1.75
CA PHE A 54 0.49 13.07 -1.11
C PHE A 54 -0.79 12.22 -0.96
N GLY A 55 -1.14 11.43 -1.98
CA GLY A 55 -2.25 10.48 -1.90
C GLY A 55 -2.08 9.43 -0.80
N LEU A 56 -0.87 8.86 -0.66
CA LEU A 56 -0.57 7.90 0.41
C LEU A 56 -0.66 8.54 1.80
N GLU A 57 -0.08 9.72 1.99
CA GLU A 57 -0.13 10.46 3.26
C GLU A 57 -1.56 10.81 3.66
N THR A 58 -2.36 11.31 2.73
CA THR A 58 -3.77 11.63 2.99
C THR A 58 -4.58 10.40 3.36
N LEU A 59 -4.37 9.25 2.71
CA LEU A 59 -5.00 7.97 3.08
C LEU A 59 -4.62 7.53 4.51
N LEU A 60 -3.35 7.63 4.87
CA LEU A 60 -2.89 7.28 6.23
C LEU A 60 -3.49 8.21 7.29
N LEU A 61 -3.53 9.52 7.01
CA LEU A 61 -4.14 10.50 7.90
C LEU A 61 -5.65 10.27 8.08
N MET A 62 -6.38 10.01 6.99
CA MET A 62 -7.81 9.67 7.05
C MET A 62 -8.07 8.44 7.93
N ASN A 63 -7.22 7.40 7.82
CA ASN A 63 -7.31 6.21 8.67
C ASN A 63 -7.06 6.55 10.14
N ILE A 64 -6.05 7.37 10.45
CA ILE A 64 -5.77 7.81 11.83
C ILE A 64 -6.96 8.59 12.41
N ILE A 65 -7.54 9.52 11.65
CA ILE A 65 -8.71 10.30 12.09
C ILE A 65 -9.89 9.38 12.36
N LYS A 66 -10.16 8.42 11.46
CA LYS A 66 -11.24 7.44 11.61
C LYS A 66 -11.06 6.59 12.88
N PHE A 67 -9.85 6.07 13.11
CA PHE A 67 -9.58 5.22 14.28
C PHE A 67 -9.58 6.02 15.59
N ARG A 68 -9.04 7.25 15.61
CA ARG A 68 -9.14 8.14 16.78
C ARG A 68 -10.58 8.51 17.10
N GLY A 69 -11.38 8.82 16.07
CA GLY A 69 -12.81 9.08 16.21
C GLY A 69 -13.59 7.87 16.76
N ALA A 70 -13.21 6.66 16.37
CA ALA A 70 -13.78 5.43 16.92
C ALA A 70 -13.36 5.20 18.39
N LEU A 71 -12.11 5.50 18.77
CA LEU A 71 -11.66 5.37 20.16
C LEU A 71 -12.37 6.32 21.13
N ASN A 72 -12.73 7.52 20.67
CA ASN A 72 -13.40 8.53 21.50
C ASN A 72 -14.93 8.33 21.58
N ASN A 73 -15.54 7.53 20.71
CA ASN A 73 -17.00 7.33 20.68
C ASN A 73 -17.35 5.83 20.68
N LYS A 74 -18.02 5.38 21.77
CA LYS A 74 -18.43 3.99 21.97
C LYS A 74 -19.36 3.44 20.89
N GLU A 75 -20.23 4.27 20.31
CA GLU A 75 -21.13 3.87 19.22
C GLU A 75 -20.37 3.65 17.92
N LYS A 76 -19.49 4.60 17.56
CA LYS A 76 -18.62 4.47 16.37
C LYS A 76 -17.69 3.26 16.50
N LEU A 77 -17.17 2.99 17.70
CA LEU A 77 -16.36 1.82 18.00
C LEU A 77 -17.14 0.52 17.75
N LYS A 78 -18.38 0.45 18.25
CA LYS A 78 -19.24 -0.72 18.11
C LYS A 78 -19.61 -0.97 16.65
N LEU A 79 -19.95 0.09 15.91
CA LEU A 79 -20.23 0.01 14.47
C LEU A 79 -19.00 -0.47 13.68
N LEU A 80 -17.81 0.06 14.00
CA LEU A 80 -16.56 -0.36 13.37
C LEU A 80 -16.27 -1.84 13.66
N TYR A 81 -16.50 -2.29 14.90
CA TYR A 81 -16.30 -3.67 15.32
C TYR A 81 -17.25 -4.64 14.61
N ILE A 82 -18.53 -4.28 14.48
CA ILE A 82 -19.52 -5.10 13.77
C ILE A 82 -19.14 -5.21 12.30
N LYS A 83 -18.79 -4.07 11.67
CA LYS A 83 -18.36 -4.05 10.28
C LYS A 83 -17.11 -4.89 10.05
N GLU A 84 -16.07 -4.75 10.89
CA GLU A 84 -14.84 -5.55 10.76
C GLU A 84 -15.07 -7.04 11.01
N ASN A 85 -16.15 -7.45 11.68
CA ASN A 85 -16.45 -8.84 11.96
C ASN A 85 -17.50 -9.47 11.04
N ASP A 86 -18.08 -8.70 10.12
CA ASP A 86 -18.99 -9.23 9.12
C ASP A 86 -18.27 -10.26 8.23
N GLU A 87 -18.72 -11.51 8.31
CA GLU A 87 -18.16 -12.63 7.57
C GLU A 87 -18.29 -12.42 6.05
N ARG A 88 -19.37 -11.76 5.60
CA ARG A 88 -19.61 -11.50 4.19
C ARG A 88 -18.58 -10.52 3.63
N GLU A 89 -18.32 -9.42 4.34
CA GLU A 89 -17.30 -8.45 3.91
C GLU A 89 -15.90 -9.11 3.87
N LYS A 90 -15.55 -9.93 4.87
CA LYS A 90 -14.28 -10.67 4.90
C LYS A 90 -14.13 -11.61 3.71
N LEU A 91 -15.19 -12.36 3.37
CA LEU A 91 -15.17 -13.29 2.24
C LEU A 91 -15.02 -12.55 0.91
N ILE A 92 -15.73 -11.44 0.71
CA ILE A 92 -15.61 -10.61 -0.50
C ILE A 92 -14.19 -10.05 -0.62
N LEU A 93 -13.64 -9.51 0.48
CA LEU A 93 -12.28 -8.96 0.49
C LEU A 93 -11.23 -10.04 0.19
N LEU A 94 -11.37 -11.23 0.74
CA LEU A 94 -10.42 -12.33 0.50
C LEU A 94 -10.47 -12.82 -0.95
N LYS A 95 -11.68 -13.01 -1.51
CA LYS A 95 -11.85 -13.40 -2.92
C LYS A 95 -11.35 -12.33 -3.88
N SER A 96 -11.71 -11.07 -3.64
CA SER A 96 -11.27 -9.95 -4.48
C SER A 96 -9.76 -9.74 -4.40
N SER A 97 -9.15 -9.85 -3.22
CA SER A 97 -7.70 -9.73 -3.06
C SER A 97 -6.94 -10.82 -3.80
N LEU A 98 -7.41 -12.07 -3.75
CA LEU A 98 -6.81 -13.18 -4.48
C LEU A 98 -6.91 -12.97 -6.00
N MET A 99 -8.09 -12.56 -6.49
CA MET A 99 -8.30 -12.29 -7.90
C MET A 99 -7.48 -11.09 -8.39
N ALA A 100 -7.40 -10.01 -7.59
CA ALA A 100 -6.61 -8.83 -7.89
C ALA A 100 -5.13 -9.15 -8.05
N ILE A 101 -4.54 -9.95 -7.14
CA ILE A 101 -3.14 -10.36 -7.24
C ILE A 101 -2.89 -11.15 -8.52
N ASN A 102 -3.79 -12.07 -8.89
CA ASN A 102 -3.67 -12.82 -10.15
C ASN A 102 -3.73 -11.89 -11.38
N ILE A 103 -4.69 -10.96 -11.41
CA ILE A 103 -4.83 -10.01 -12.52
C ILE A 103 -3.60 -9.10 -12.64
N ILE A 104 -3.11 -8.55 -11.51
CA ILE A 104 -1.91 -7.70 -11.49
C ILE A 104 -0.69 -8.48 -12.00
N THR A 105 -0.56 -9.76 -11.63
CA THR A 105 0.54 -10.62 -12.10
C THR A 105 0.49 -10.77 -13.63
N VAL A 106 -0.70 -10.98 -14.21
CA VAL A 106 -0.87 -11.08 -15.67
C VAL A 106 -0.56 -9.75 -16.36
N ILE A 107 -1.05 -8.64 -15.83
CA ILE A 107 -0.78 -7.30 -16.38
C ILE A 107 0.72 -7.00 -16.34
N LEU A 108 1.42 -7.32 -15.24
CA LEU A 108 2.87 -7.16 -15.14
C LEU A 108 3.59 -8.05 -16.18
N ALA A 109 3.17 -9.30 -16.36
CA ALA A 109 3.77 -10.19 -17.36
C ALA A 109 3.60 -9.64 -18.79
N LEU A 110 2.43 -9.10 -19.13
CA LEU A 110 2.20 -8.43 -20.41
C LEU A 110 3.08 -7.17 -20.54
N GLY A 111 3.19 -6.38 -19.47
CA GLY A 111 4.06 -5.20 -19.42
C GLY A 111 5.53 -5.53 -19.68
N ILE A 112 6.02 -6.66 -19.17
CA ILE A 112 7.39 -7.15 -19.42
C ILE A 112 7.59 -7.41 -20.91
N ILE A 113 6.67 -8.16 -21.55
CA ILE A 113 6.76 -8.47 -22.99
C ILE A 113 6.85 -7.18 -23.81
N VAL A 114 5.97 -6.20 -23.53
CA VAL A 114 5.98 -4.92 -24.24
C VAL A 114 7.26 -4.14 -23.97
N SER A 115 7.67 -4.01 -22.70
CA SER A 115 8.83 -3.20 -22.31
C SER A 115 10.16 -3.68 -22.93
N GLY A 116 10.30 -4.98 -23.20
CA GLY A 116 11.49 -5.55 -23.82
C GLY A 116 11.79 -5.00 -25.22
N PHE A 117 10.78 -4.46 -25.91
CA PHE A 117 10.96 -3.82 -27.22
C PHE A 117 11.37 -2.34 -27.15
N TYR A 118 11.19 -1.69 -26.00
CA TYR A 118 11.38 -0.23 -25.87
C TYR A 118 12.59 0.13 -25.01
N ASN A 119 12.76 -0.51 -23.85
CA ASN A 119 13.76 -0.10 -22.88
C ASN A 119 14.16 -1.24 -21.93
N GLU A 120 15.45 -1.59 -21.96
CA GLU A 120 16.05 -2.65 -21.12
C GLU A 120 15.90 -2.37 -19.63
N ILE A 121 16.05 -1.12 -19.19
CA ILE A 121 15.93 -0.73 -17.78
C ILE A 121 14.50 -0.99 -17.30
N VAL A 122 13.50 -0.55 -18.09
CA VAL A 122 12.08 -0.78 -17.76
C VAL A 122 11.78 -2.28 -17.72
N PHE A 123 12.31 -3.05 -18.66
CA PHE A 123 12.18 -4.51 -18.69
C PHE A 123 12.70 -5.17 -17.40
N PHE A 124 13.94 -4.87 -17.00
CA PHE A 124 14.51 -5.43 -15.77
C PHE A 124 13.76 -4.99 -14.51
N THR A 125 13.30 -3.73 -14.44
CA THR A 125 12.52 -3.25 -13.29
C THR A 125 11.18 -3.99 -13.15
N LEU A 126 10.49 -4.27 -14.26
CA LEU A 126 9.22 -5.02 -14.24
C LEU A 126 9.44 -6.49 -13.88
N ILE A 127 10.52 -7.13 -14.35
CA ILE A 127 10.91 -8.49 -13.94
C ILE A 127 11.16 -8.54 -12.43
N MET A 128 11.94 -7.61 -11.89
CA MET A 128 12.22 -7.56 -10.45
C MET A 128 10.95 -7.32 -9.64
N THR A 129 10.06 -6.46 -10.12
CA THR A 129 8.76 -6.22 -9.48
C THR A 129 7.92 -7.49 -9.46
N LEU A 130 7.82 -8.20 -10.59
CA LEU A 130 7.09 -9.48 -10.68
C LEU A 130 7.67 -10.54 -9.75
N PHE A 131 9.00 -10.62 -9.66
CA PHE A 131 9.69 -11.53 -8.75
C PHE A 131 9.35 -11.24 -7.29
N ILE A 132 9.43 -9.98 -6.86
CA ILE A 132 9.07 -9.56 -5.49
C ILE A 132 7.61 -9.89 -5.19
N VAL A 133 6.68 -9.62 -6.11
CA VAL A 133 5.26 -9.97 -5.95
C VAL A 133 5.10 -11.49 -5.74
N GLY A 134 5.83 -12.31 -6.51
CA GLY A 134 5.86 -13.76 -6.35
C GLY A 134 6.38 -14.21 -4.98
N VAL A 135 7.52 -13.66 -4.54
CA VAL A 135 8.13 -13.96 -3.23
C VAL A 135 7.19 -13.59 -2.09
N VAL A 136 6.58 -12.40 -2.13
CA VAL A 136 5.61 -11.96 -1.12
C VAL A 136 4.40 -12.89 -1.10
N ARG A 137 3.86 -13.27 -2.26
CA ARG A 137 2.73 -14.20 -2.35
C ARG A 137 3.06 -15.55 -1.74
N ILE A 138 4.22 -16.12 -2.05
CA ILE A 138 4.67 -17.41 -1.51
C ILE A 138 4.92 -17.30 -0.01
N GLY A 139 5.60 -16.24 0.44
CA GLY A 139 5.87 -16.00 1.86
C GLY A 139 4.58 -15.88 2.68
N LEU A 140 3.60 -15.13 2.18
CA LEU A 140 2.28 -15.03 2.80
C LEU A 140 1.55 -16.38 2.80
N LYS A 141 1.61 -17.14 1.70
CA LYS A 141 1.02 -18.49 1.63
C LYS A 141 1.62 -19.41 2.69
N ILE A 142 2.95 -19.41 2.85
CA ILE A 142 3.65 -20.22 3.86
C ILE A 142 3.26 -19.78 5.28
N TYR A 143 3.25 -18.47 5.55
CA TYR A 143 2.88 -17.93 6.87
C TYR A 143 1.46 -18.33 7.25
N TYR A 144 0.49 -18.18 6.35
CA TYR A 144 -0.89 -18.50 6.63
C TYR A 144 -1.16 -20.00 6.71
N ASN A 145 -0.48 -20.83 5.89
CA ASN A 145 -0.59 -22.29 5.96
C ASN A 145 0.03 -22.89 7.23
N LYS A 146 0.86 -22.15 7.95
CA LYS A 146 1.38 -22.53 9.27
C LYS A 146 0.49 -22.05 10.42
N LYS A 147 -0.30 -21.00 10.17
CA LYS A 147 -1.13 -20.33 11.18
C LYS A 147 -2.57 -20.87 11.22
N TYR A 148 -3.07 -21.33 10.09
CA TYR A 148 -4.38 -21.96 9.88
C TYR A 148 -4.17 -23.38 9.39
#